data_AF-A0A376M088-F1
#
_entry.id   AF-A0A376M088-F1
#
_cell.length_a   1.000
_cell.length_b   1.000
_cell.length_c   1.000
_cell.angle_alpha   90.00
_cell.angle_beta   90.00
_cell.angle_gamma   90.00
#
_symmetry.space_group_name_H-M   'P 1'
#
loop_
_entity.id
_entity.type
_entity.pdbx_description
1 polymer ?
#
loop_
_entity_poly.entity_id
_entity_poly.type
_entity_poly.pdbx_seq_one_letter_code
_entity_poly.pdbx_strand_id
1 'polypeptide(L)'
;MPESLSHITTDSQWRSLVLKAGGKYWHVYMPKKTAGGRNTARYLGRYLKKPPIAASRLAHYNGGASLSFRYLDHKTGETATETLTQRELVAGLKQHIPEKFFKMVRYFGFLANRVCGEKLSQVYRALGMDKPEAVAKVCYAQMVKQFLMSTTDEK
;
A
#
# COMPACT_ATOMS: atom_id res chain seq x y z
N MET A 1 12.48 -23.01 -16.24
CA MET A 1 11.20 -23.62 -16.63
C MET A 1 11.31 -25.13 -16.45
N PRO A 2 10.23 -25.86 -16.14
CA PRO A 2 10.26 -27.33 -16.17
C PRO A 2 10.74 -27.82 -17.55
N GLU A 3 11.47 -28.94 -17.61
CA GLU A 3 11.97 -29.50 -18.88
C GLU A 3 10.87 -29.73 -19.90
N SER A 4 9.65 -30.04 -19.44
CA SER A 4 8.47 -30.22 -20.29
C SER A 4 8.04 -28.98 -21.07
N LEU A 5 8.54 -27.78 -20.71
CA LEU A 5 8.23 -26.50 -21.37
C LEU A 5 9.42 -25.90 -22.14
N SER A 6 10.47 -26.69 -22.36
CA SER A 6 11.68 -26.29 -23.12
C SER A 6 11.41 -25.91 -24.58
N HIS A 7 10.31 -26.38 -25.16
CA HIS A 7 9.88 -26.10 -26.53
C HIS A 7 9.26 -24.70 -26.72
N ILE A 8 9.07 -23.94 -25.63
CA ILE A 8 8.54 -22.57 -25.67
C ILE A 8 9.72 -21.60 -25.68
N THR A 9 10.13 -21.22 -26.89
CA THR A 9 11.29 -20.35 -27.10
C THR A 9 10.90 -18.97 -27.63
N THR A 10 9.67 -18.83 -28.13
CA THR A 10 9.18 -17.61 -28.77
C THR A 10 8.04 -16.97 -27.97
N ASP A 11 7.98 -15.63 -27.97
CA ASP A 11 6.94 -14.84 -27.30
C ASP A 11 5.51 -15.24 -27.71
N SER A 12 5.30 -15.62 -28.98
CA SER A 12 4.02 -16.15 -29.47
C SER A 12 3.61 -17.48 -28.79
N GLN A 13 4.56 -18.40 -28.62
CA GLN A 13 4.32 -19.68 -27.96
C GLN A 13 4.02 -19.48 -26.47
N TRP A 14 4.71 -18.52 -25.84
CA TRP A 14 4.44 -18.13 -24.46
C TRP A 14 3.03 -17.55 -24.30
N ARG A 15 2.63 -16.62 -25.18
CA ARG A 15 1.26 -16.08 -25.21
C ARG A 15 0.21 -17.18 -25.40
N SER A 16 0.45 -18.09 -26.33
CA SER A 16 -0.46 -19.21 -26.56
C SER A 16 -0.58 -20.12 -25.34
N LEU A 17 0.52 -20.42 -24.65
CA LEU A 17 0.49 -21.20 -23.41
C LEU A 17 -0.32 -20.47 -22.35
N VAL A 18 -0.08 -19.17 -22.13
CA VAL A 18 -0.78 -18.37 -21.12
C VAL A 18 -2.29 -18.32 -21.41
N LEU A 19 -2.68 -18.16 -22.67
CA LEU A 19 -4.10 -18.14 -23.07
C LEU A 19 -4.78 -19.51 -22.91
N LYS A 20 -4.05 -20.61 -23.15
CA LYS A 20 -4.58 -21.98 -23.09
C LYS A 20 -4.57 -22.55 -21.66
N ALA A 21 -3.56 -22.22 -20.86
CA ALA A 21 -3.42 -22.62 -19.46
C ALA A 21 -4.18 -21.68 -18.49
N GLY A 22 -4.39 -20.43 -18.89
CA GLY A 22 -5.18 -19.42 -18.18
C GLY A 22 -6.68 -19.74 -18.26
N GLY A 23 -7.10 -20.81 -17.58
CA GLY A 23 -8.50 -21.16 -17.43
C GLY A 23 -9.37 -19.98 -17.00
N LYS A 24 -10.50 -19.84 -17.71
CA LYS A 24 -11.56 -18.81 -17.63
C LYS A 24 -11.14 -17.41 -18.11
N TYR A 25 -11.87 -16.96 -19.13
CA TYR A 25 -11.89 -15.58 -19.60
C TYR A 25 -11.95 -14.61 -18.42
N TRP A 26 -11.02 -13.68 -18.36
CA TRP A 26 -11.11 -12.53 -17.46
C TRP A 26 -12.31 -11.70 -17.88
N HIS A 27 -13.45 -11.89 -17.20
CA HIS A 27 -14.63 -11.06 -17.42
C HIS A 27 -14.37 -9.68 -16.78
N VAL A 28 -13.68 -8.80 -17.51
CA VAL A 28 -13.49 -7.41 -17.10
C VAL A 28 -14.82 -6.69 -17.30
N TYR A 29 -15.68 -6.76 -16.29
CA TYR A 29 -16.90 -5.95 -16.25
C TYR A 29 -16.50 -4.49 -16.11
N MET A 30 -16.64 -3.72 -17.18
CA MET A 30 -16.51 -2.27 -17.16
C MET A 30 -17.90 -1.67 -16.85
N PRO A 31 -18.15 -1.19 -15.62
CA PRO A 31 -19.41 -0.52 -15.31
C PRO A 31 -19.59 0.75 -16.16
N LYS A 32 -20.84 1.23 -16.26
CA LYS A 32 -21.16 2.50 -16.92
C LYS A 32 -20.21 3.62 -16.45
N LYS A 33 -19.80 4.48 -17.38
CA LYS A 33 -18.88 5.60 -17.11
C LYS A 33 -19.35 6.37 -15.88
N THR A 34 -18.48 6.52 -14.89
CA THR A 34 -18.73 7.37 -13.73
C THR A 34 -18.86 8.82 -14.18
N ALA A 35 -19.91 9.52 -13.73
CA ALA A 35 -20.14 10.94 -14.05
C ALA A 35 -18.98 11.87 -13.62
N GLY A 36 -18.09 11.40 -12.74
CA GLY A 36 -16.92 12.12 -12.25
C GLY A 36 -15.57 11.60 -12.77
N GLY A 37 -15.38 11.47 -14.08
CA GLY A 37 -14.16 10.91 -14.68
C GLY A 37 -12.86 11.55 -14.18
N ARG A 38 -12.83 12.87 -13.94
CA ARG A 38 -11.67 13.58 -13.36
C ARG A 38 -11.35 13.11 -11.93
N ASN A 39 -12.37 12.84 -11.11
CA ASN A 39 -12.18 12.31 -9.76
C ASN A 39 -11.73 10.84 -9.79
N THR A 40 -12.26 10.04 -10.71
CA THR A 40 -11.81 8.65 -10.93
C THR A 40 -10.36 8.61 -11.40
N ALA A 41 -9.97 9.44 -12.37
CA ALA A 41 -8.58 9.55 -12.83
C ALA A 41 -7.65 10.05 -11.73
N ARG A 42 -8.08 11.04 -10.93
CA ARG A 42 -7.32 11.53 -9.77
C ARG A 42 -7.16 10.45 -8.69
N TYR A 43 -8.21 9.66 -8.45
CA TYR A 43 -8.18 8.53 -7.52
C TYR A 43 -7.19 7.47 -8.03
N LEU A 44 -7.35 7.00 -9.27
CA LEU A 44 -6.44 6.04 -9.90
C LEU A 44 -5.00 6.54 -9.92
N GLY A 45 -4.78 7.81 -10.26
CA GLY A 45 -3.45 8.43 -10.23
C GLY A 45 -2.81 8.42 -8.84
N ARG A 46 -3.58 8.61 -7.76
CA ARG A 46 -3.05 8.50 -6.38
C ARG A 46 -2.63 7.07 -6.03
N TYR A 47 -3.38 6.07 -6.53
CA TYR A 47 -3.10 4.66 -6.28
C TYR A 47 -1.95 4.14 -7.15
N LEU A 48 -1.90 4.51 -8.42
CA LEU A 48 -0.79 4.19 -9.33
C LEU A 48 0.51 4.89 -8.91
N LYS A 49 0.43 6.12 -8.38
CA LYS A 49 1.59 6.86 -7.85
C LYS A 49 2.17 6.24 -6.58
N LYS A 50 1.39 5.47 -5.82
CA LYS A 50 1.79 4.93 -4.51
C LYS A 50 1.72 3.40 -4.51
N PRO A 51 2.58 2.71 -5.29
CA PRO A 51 2.77 1.28 -5.11
C PRO A 51 3.22 0.99 -3.67
N PRO A 52 2.96 -0.24 -3.15
CA PRO A 52 3.41 -0.64 -1.81
C PRO A 52 4.89 -0.35 -1.54
N ILE A 53 5.71 -0.47 -2.59
CA ILE A 53 7.12 -0.04 -2.60
C ILE A 53 7.27 1.04 -3.68
N ALA A 54 7.61 2.26 -3.27
CA ALA A 54 7.88 3.36 -4.20
C ALA A 54 9.09 3.03 -5.09
N ALA A 55 9.02 3.37 -6.38
CA ALA A 55 10.11 3.12 -7.33
C ALA A 55 11.46 3.72 -6.88
N SER A 56 11.43 4.89 -6.22
CA SER A 56 12.63 5.54 -5.65
C SER A 56 13.32 4.75 -4.53
N ARG A 57 12.60 3.79 -3.92
CA ARG A 57 13.13 2.90 -2.89
C ARG A 57 13.83 1.69 -3.47
N LEU A 58 13.63 1.35 -4.74
CA LEU A 58 14.33 0.25 -5.38
C LEU A 58 15.81 0.61 -5.52
N ALA A 59 16.68 -0.21 -4.94
CA ALA A 59 18.13 0.00 -4.89
C ALA A 59 18.85 -0.79 -5.98
N HIS A 60 18.47 -2.05 -6.16
CA HIS A 60 19.09 -2.92 -7.16
C HIS A 60 18.13 -4.00 -7.63
N TYR A 61 18.25 -4.40 -8.90
CA TYR A 61 17.51 -5.51 -9.47
C TYR A 61 18.42 -6.33 -10.38
N ASN A 62 18.65 -7.59 -10.02
CA ASN A 62 19.53 -8.49 -10.77
C ASN A 62 18.73 -9.43 -11.69
N GLY A 63 17.89 -8.86 -12.56
CA GLY A 63 17.32 -9.53 -13.73
C GLY A 63 16.44 -10.78 -13.51
N GLY A 64 16.15 -11.20 -12.27
CA GLY A 64 15.53 -12.50 -12.02
C GLY A 64 15.70 -13.03 -10.60
N ALA A 65 16.89 -12.82 -10.01
CA ALA A 65 17.28 -13.50 -8.79
C ALA A 65 16.83 -12.75 -7.53
N SER A 66 17.13 -11.44 -7.47
CA SER A 66 16.92 -10.63 -6.28
C SER A 66 16.57 -9.19 -6.62
N LEU A 67 15.77 -8.59 -5.73
CA LEU A 67 15.39 -7.18 -5.71
C LEU A 67 15.76 -6.61 -4.34
N SER A 68 16.56 -5.55 -4.33
CA SER A 68 16.90 -4.81 -3.12
C SER A 68 16.12 -3.51 -3.06
N PHE A 69 15.56 -3.17 -1.89
CA PHE A 69 14.88 -1.90 -1.66
C PHE A 69 15.25 -1.30 -0.30
N ARG A 70 15.21 0.03 -0.25
CA ARG A 70 15.46 0.82 0.96
C ARG A 70 14.16 1.10 1.69
N TYR A 71 14.17 0.96 3.00
CA TYR A 71 13.04 1.31 3.86
C TYR A 71 13.54 2.00 5.13
N LEU A 72 12.65 2.78 5.75
CA LEU A 72 12.91 3.36 7.07
C LEU A 72 12.51 2.32 8.10
N ASP A 73 13.45 1.86 8.90
CA ASP A 73 13.14 1.03 10.06
C ASP A 73 12.59 1.94 11.16
N HIS A 74 11.31 1.80 11.46
CA HIS A 74 10.65 2.62 12.48
C HIS A 74 11.04 2.26 13.92
N LYS A 75 11.75 1.14 14.14
CA LYS A 75 12.29 0.77 15.45
C LYS A 75 13.62 1.45 15.74
N THR A 76 14.52 1.49 14.76
CA THR A 76 15.85 2.09 14.91
C THR A 76 15.92 3.54 14.42
N GLY A 77 14.98 3.96 13.57
CA GLY A 77 14.97 5.28 12.93
C GLY A 77 15.90 5.40 11.72
N GLU A 78 16.57 4.32 11.34
CA GLU A 78 17.57 4.33 10.27
C GLU A 78 17.02 3.80 8.94
N THR A 79 17.66 4.22 7.84
CA THR A 79 17.32 3.67 6.52
C THR A 79 18.09 2.37 6.30
N ALA A 80 17.38 1.25 6.27
CA ALA A 80 17.93 -0.06 5.99
C ALA A 80 17.67 -0.47 4.54
N THR A 81 18.47 -1.43 4.05
CA THR A 81 18.28 -2.05 2.73
C THR A 81 17.94 -3.52 2.91
N GLU A 82 16.80 -3.95 2.40
CA GLU A 82 16.39 -5.35 2.39
C GLU A 82 16.56 -5.90 0.98
N THR A 83 17.03 -7.15 0.88
CA THR A 83 17.13 -7.86 -0.39
C THR A 83 16.24 -9.08 -0.34
N LEU A 84 15.27 -9.14 -1.25
CA LEU A 84 14.33 -10.24 -1.37
C LEU A 84 14.51 -10.94 -2.71
N THR A 85 14.23 -12.22 -2.75
CA THR A 85 14.01 -12.93 -4.00
C THR A 85 12.67 -12.51 -4.63
N GLN A 86 12.49 -12.78 -5.92
CA GLN A 86 11.20 -12.51 -6.59
C GLN A 86 10.03 -13.24 -5.92
N ARG A 87 10.25 -14.46 -5.43
CA ARG A 87 9.20 -15.26 -4.78
C ARG A 87 8.76 -14.65 -3.46
N GLU A 88 9.70 -14.16 -2.67
CA GLU A 88 9.40 -13.48 -1.40
C GLU A 88 8.66 -12.16 -1.62
N LEU A 89 9.05 -11.41 -2.66
CA LEU A 89 8.33 -10.20 -3.05
C LEU A 89 6.87 -10.50 -3.42
N VAL A 90 6.63 -11.51 -4.26
CA VAL A 90 5.27 -11.90 -4.65
C VAL A 90 4.48 -12.42 -3.45
N ALA A 91 5.12 -13.18 -2.56
CA ALA A 91 4.48 -13.66 -1.34
C ALA A 91 4.05 -12.49 -0.43
N GLY A 92 4.92 -11.48 -0.24
CA GLY A 92 4.59 -10.26 0.50
C GLY A 92 3.46 -9.46 -0.15
N LEU A 93 3.49 -9.29 -1.48
CA LEU A 93 2.42 -8.60 -2.21
C LEU A 93 1.07 -9.34 -2.10
N LYS A 94 1.08 -10.67 -2.10
CA LYS A 94 -0.12 -11.48 -1.94
C LYS A 94 -0.82 -11.24 -0.60
N GLN A 95 -0.09 -10.93 0.47
CA GLN A 95 -0.68 -10.61 1.79
C GLN A 95 -1.61 -9.40 1.75
N HIS A 96 -1.42 -8.48 0.80
CA HIS A 96 -2.28 -7.32 0.62
C HIS A 96 -3.55 -7.59 -0.21
N ILE A 97 -3.68 -8.80 -0.78
CA ILE A 97 -4.84 -9.19 -1.57
C ILE A 97 -5.76 -10.04 -0.67
N PRO A 98 -6.86 -9.47 -0.14
CA PRO A 98 -7.79 -10.24 0.68
C PRO A 98 -8.46 -11.34 -0.13
N GLU A 99 -8.89 -12.41 0.54
CA GLU A 99 -9.66 -13.47 -0.08
C GLU A 99 -10.99 -12.94 -0.66
N LYS A 100 -11.54 -13.67 -1.62
CA LYS A 100 -12.82 -13.30 -2.23
C LYS A 100 -13.90 -13.22 -1.15
N PHE A 101 -14.62 -12.10 -1.12
CA PHE A 101 -15.65 -11.77 -0.11
C PHE A 101 -15.13 -11.51 1.31
N PHE A 102 -13.82 -11.51 1.53
CA PHE A 102 -13.25 -11.09 2.81
C PHE A 102 -13.37 -9.57 2.96
N LYS A 103 -14.19 -9.13 3.93
CA LYS A 103 -14.32 -7.70 4.27
C LYS A 103 -13.19 -7.33 5.23
N MET A 104 -12.19 -6.60 4.73
CA MET A 104 -11.12 -6.07 5.58
C MET A 104 -11.70 -5.10 6.61
N VAL A 105 -11.47 -5.38 7.90
CA VAL A 105 -11.86 -4.51 9.01
C VAL A 105 -10.65 -3.71 9.44
N ARG A 106 -10.65 -2.39 9.19
CA ARG A 106 -9.52 -1.51 9.56
C ARG A 106 -9.37 -1.32 11.07
N TYR A 107 -10.50 -1.25 11.78
CA TYR A 107 -10.55 -1.10 13.22
C TYR A 107 -11.61 -2.02 13.79
N PHE A 108 -11.24 -2.84 14.78
CA PHE A 108 -12.12 -3.82 15.40
C PHE A 108 -12.19 -3.64 16.92
N GLY A 109 -13.16 -4.28 17.56
CA GLY A 109 -13.36 -4.22 19.00
C GLY A 109 -13.58 -2.79 19.50
N PHE A 110 -12.87 -2.41 20.56
CA PHE A 110 -12.96 -1.07 21.15
C PHE A 110 -12.38 0.03 20.26
N LEU A 111 -11.60 -0.30 19.21
CA LEU A 111 -11.07 0.70 18.27
C LEU A 111 -12.04 0.99 17.10
N ALA A 112 -13.14 0.25 16.98
CA ALA A 112 -14.10 0.45 15.91
C ALA A 112 -14.68 1.88 15.96
N ASN A 113 -14.70 2.59 14.83
CA ASN A 113 -15.00 4.03 14.76
C ASN A 113 -16.25 4.48 15.56
N ARG A 114 -17.30 3.65 15.56
CA ARG A 114 -18.57 3.97 16.26
C ARG A 114 -18.43 3.97 17.77
N VAL A 115 -17.62 3.07 18.33
CA VAL A 115 -17.50 2.85 19.79
C VAL A 115 -16.17 3.38 20.33
N CYS A 116 -15.23 3.73 19.45
CA CYS A 116 -13.87 4.12 19.82
C CYS A 116 -13.85 5.26 20.84
N GLY A 117 -14.58 6.34 20.60
CA GLY A 117 -14.61 7.49 21.52
C GLY A 117 -15.05 7.13 22.95
N GLU A 118 -16.08 6.28 23.07
CA GLU A 118 -16.59 5.84 24.37
C GLU A 118 -15.67 4.81 25.02
N LYS A 119 -15.28 3.78 24.27
CA LYS A 119 -14.52 2.64 24.81
C LYS A 119 -13.07 2.98 25.13
N LEU A 120 -12.43 3.92 24.43
CA LEU A 120 -11.07 4.36 24.76
C LEU A 120 -10.98 4.91 26.18
N SER A 121 -11.99 5.66 26.63
CA SER A 121 -12.03 6.22 27.98
C SER A 121 -12.03 5.13 29.07
N GLN A 122 -12.73 4.03 28.81
CA GLN A 122 -12.77 2.87 29.70
C GLN A 122 -11.43 2.14 29.72
N VAL A 123 -10.77 2.02 28.56
CA VAL A 123 -9.43 1.42 28.45
C VAL A 123 -8.39 2.24 29.20
N TYR A 124 -8.38 3.58 29.05
CA TYR A 124 -7.46 4.44 29.79
C TYR A 124 -7.63 4.29 31.31
N ARG A 125 -8.88 4.31 31.80
CA ARG A 125 -9.16 4.07 33.23
C ARG A 125 -8.65 2.71 33.69
N ALA A 126 -8.90 1.65 32.92
CA ALA A 126 -8.46 0.30 33.27
C ALA A 126 -6.93 0.15 33.31
N LEU A 127 -6.21 0.89 32.46
CA LEU A 127 -4.76 0.93 32.40
C LEU A 127 -4.13 1.92 33.39
N GLY A 128 -4.94 2.68 34.16
CA GLY A 128 -4.44 3.73 35.05
C GLY A 128 -3.78 4.90 34.30
N MET A 129 -4.14 5.11 33.03
CA MET A 129 -3.63 6.19 32.21
C MET A 129 -4.55 7.40 32.29
N ASP A 130 -3.97 8.59 32.37
CA ASP A 130 -4.72 9.82 32.18
C ASP A 130 -5.22 9.92 30.74
N LYS A 131 -6.42 10.50 30.58
CA LYS A 131 -6.99 10.73 29.24
C LYS A 131 -6.07 11.71 28.50
N PRO A 132 -5.56 11.35 27.30
CA PRO A 132 -4.74 12.27 26.53
C PRO A 132 -5.53 13.54 26.20
N GLU A 133 -4.87 14.68 26.31
CA GLU A 133 -5.46 15.96 25.95
C GLU A 133 -5.89 15.97 24.48
N ALA A 134 -6.95 16.72 24.20
CA ALA A 134 -7.43 16.85 22.83
C ALA A 134 -6.34 17.55 21.99
N VAL A 135 -5.70 16.78 21.09
CA VAL A 135 -4.74 17.36 20.16
C VAL A 135 -5.46 18.40 19.29
N ALA A 136 -4.95 19.63 19.29
CA ALA A 136 -5.51 20.69 18.46
C ALA A 136 -5.55 20.22 17.00
N LYS A 137 -6.72 20.30 16.36
CA LYS A 137 -6.85 19.92 14.95
C LYS A 137 -6.06 20.91 14.11
N VAL A 138 -4.89 20.50 13.65
CA VAL A 138 -4.08 21.31 12.75
C VAL A 138 -4.68 21.21 11.35
N CYS A 139 -5.21 22.32 10.85
CA CYS A 139 -5.66 22.43 9.47
C CYS A 139 -4.45 22.60 8.54
N TYR A 140 -4.52 22.05 7.32
CA TYR A 140 -3.47 22.23 6.31
C TYR A 140 -3.15 23.71 6.06
N ALA A 141 -4.16 24.58 6.06
CA ALA A 141 -3.96 26.02 5.94
C ALA A 141 -3.16 26.62 7.12
N GLN A 142 -3.37 26.12 8.34
CA GLN A 142 -2.60 26.55 9.52
C GLN A 142 -1.15 26.07 9.45
N MET A 143 -0.91 24.84 8.99
CA MET A 143 0.45 24.32 8.76
C MET A 143 1.20 25.14 7.71
N VAL A 144 0.56 25.44 6.58
CA VAL A 144 1.17 26.23 5.50
C VAL A 144 1.46 27.65 5.97
N LYS A 145 0.53 28.28 6.72
CA LYS A 145 0.75 29.60 7.30
C LYS A 145 1.95 29.59 8.25
N GLN A 146 2.04 28.61 9.14
CA GLN A 146 3.13 28.50 10.10
C GLN A 146 4.49 28.27 9.42
N PHE A 147 4.52 27.43 8.38
CA PHE A 147 5.73 27.21 7.56
C PHE A 147 6.19 28.48 6.83
N LEU A 148 5.27 29.23 6.23
CA LEU A 148 5.59 30.49 5.55
C LEU A 148 6.02 31.60 6.53
N MET A 149 5.44 31.62 7.74
CA MET A 149 5.84 32.56 8.78
C MET A 149 7.23 32.23 9.34
N SER A 150 7.57 30.95 9.54
CA SER A 150 8.91 30.54 9.99
C SER A 150 10.02 30.88 8.99
N THR A 151 9.73 31.02 7.70
CA THR A 151 10.70 31.43 6.68
C THR A 151 10.87 32.96 6.57
N THR A 152 10.06 33.74 7.27
CA THR A 152 10.09 35.21 7.22
C THR A 152 10.90 35.82 8.38
N ASP A 153 11.08 35.06 9.47
CA ASP A 153 11.87 35.47 10.66
C ASP A 153 13.39 35.19 10.54
N GLU A 154 13.87 34.76 9.35
CA GLU A 154 15.29 34.46 9.08
C GLU A 154 15.99 35.54 8.23
N LYS A 155 15.56 36.80 8.36
CA LYS A 155 16.20 38.00 7.80
C LYS A 155 16.32 39.10 8.84
#